data_AF-A0A838UKL8-F1
#
_entry.id   AF-A0A838UKL8-F1
#
_cell.length_a   1.000
_cell.length_b   1.000
_cell.length_c   1.000
_cell.angle_alpha   90.00
_cell.angle_beta   90.00
_cell.angle_gamma   90.00
#
_symmetry.space_group_name_H-M   'P 1'
#
loop_
_entity.id
_entity.type
_entity.pdbx_description
1 polymer ?
#
loop_
_entity_poly.entity_id
_entity_poly.type
_entity_poly.pdbx_seq_one_letter_code
_entity_poly.pdbx_strand_id
1 'polypeptide(L)'
;MEEVAFILLLVLMVLTLHKLLICLSLPLGLQRLANGLWWVILVIIGWYGLQATHLASLPGRDHPTYLTYLMEWSLPILMLQWLIGRQPIWYARQSLAMLVLGVAGWFTLADALALYAGIWSLATRDVMGLYLGNVPIEETLFFGIVTLLVAQTSIILTSWHASQRSLTLGAQWHPLLRRILSDTAHATGIKPDRYGGHLFVRRNAS
;
A
#
# COMPACT_ATOMS: atom_id res chain seq x y z
N MET A 1 -29.79 3.80 -15.37
CA MET A 1 -28.61 3.07 -14.81
C MET A 1 -27.61 2.70 -15.91
N GLU A 2 -28.03 2.20 -17.08
CA GLU A 2 -27.10 1.81 -18.17
C GLU A 2 -26.39 2.99 -18.85
N GLU A 3 -27.06 4.13 -18.99
CA GLU A 3 -26.51 5.32 -19.66
C GLU A 3 -25.32 5.94 -18.90
N VAL A 4 -25.38 5.95 -17.57
CA VAL A 4 -24.31 6.49 -16.72
C VAL A 4 -23.07 5.60 -16.79
N ALA A 5 -23.26 4.27 -16.79
CA ALA A 5 -22.18 3.32 -16.99
C ALA A 5 -21.53 3.50 -18.38
N PHE A 6 -22.34 3.71 -19.42
CA PHE A 6 -21.85 3.94 -20.78
C PHE A 6 -21.05 5.25 -20.91
N ILE A 7 -21.53 6.33 -20.29
CA ILE A 7 -20.83 7.63 -20.27
C ILE A 7 -19.52 7.53 -19.49
N LEU A 8 -19.51 6.87 -18.34
CA LEU A 8 -18.29 6.66 -17.55
C LEU A 8 -17.27 5.79 -18.30
N LEU A 9 -17.72 4.76 -19.01
CA LEU A 9 -16.85 3.88 -19.79
C LEU A 9 -16.26 4.61 -21.01
N LEU A 10 -17.05 5.50 -21.63
CA LEU A 10 -16.63 6.33 -22.76
C LEU A 10 -15.64 7.42 -22.33
N VAL A 11 -15.89 8.07 -21.18
CA VAL A 11 -14.95 9.02 -20.58
C VAL A 11 -13.67 8.30 -20.18
N LEU A 12 -13.75 7.14 -19.52
CA LEU A 12 -12.60 6.32 -19.15
C LEU A 12 -11.77 5.92 -20.38
N MET A 13 -12.42 5.53 -21.47
CA MET A 13 -11.76 5.15 -22.72
C MET A 13 -11.02 6.34 -23.36
N VAL A 14 -11.66 7.50 -23.46
CA VAL A 14 -11.06 8.73 -24.00
C VAL A 14 -9.87 9.18 -23.15
N LEU A 15 -10.00 9.10 -21.83
CA LEU A 15 -8.97 9.41 -20.86
C LEU A 15 -7.76 8.43 -20.99
N THR A 16 -8.01 7.12 -21.15
CA THR A 16 -6.93 6.15 -21.41
C THR A 16 -6.23 6.33 -22.75
N LEU A 17 -6.98 6.68 -23.81
CA LEU A 17 -6.43 6.95 -25.14
C LEU A 17 -5.57 8.22 -25.13
N HIS A 18 -6.03 9.28 -24.46
CA HIS A 18 -5.27 10.52 -24.31
C HIS A 18 -3.94 10.30 -23.58
N LYS A 19 -3.95 9.45 -22.54
CA LYS A 19 -2.73 9.08 -21.82
C LYS A 19 -1.78 8.20 -22.64
N LEU A 20 -2.29 7.30 -23.49
CA LEU A 20 -1.47 6.51 -24.41
C LEU A 20 -0.71 7.44 -25.38
N LEU A 21 -1.39 8.47 -25.90
CA LEU A 21 -0.82 9.48 -26.80
C LEU A 21 0.22 10.37 -26.11
N ILE A 22 0.00 10.72 -24.83
CA ILE A 22 0.96 11.48 -24.01
C ILE A 22 2.16 10.61 -23.58
N CYS A 23 1.95 9.32 -23.30
CA CYS A 23 3.04 8.41 -22.96
C CYS A 23 3.96 8.16 -24.16
N LEU A 24 3.44 8.19 -25.39
CA LEU A 24 4.27 8.11 -26.60
C LEU A 24 5.20 9.31 -26.78
N SER A 25 4.91 10.45 -26.14
CA SER A 25 5.63 11.72 -26.36
C SER A 25 6.53 12.16 -25.18
N LEU A 26 6.43 11.53 -24.01
CA LEU A 26 7.23 11.89 -22.82
C LEU A 26 8.44 10.96 -22.60
N PRO A 27 9.54 11.45 -22.02
CA PRO A 27 10.67 10.61 -21.60
C PRO A 27 10.29 9.66 -20.44
N LEU A 28 10.91 8.47 -20.41
CA LEU A 28 10.61 7.33 -19.51
C LEU A 28 10.47 7.68 -18.01
N GLY A 29 11.17 8.70 -17.52
CA GLY A 29 11.07 9.15 -16.12
C GLY A 29 9.73 9.83 -15.79
N LEU A 30 9.25 10.74 -16.66
CA LEU A 30 7.94 11.39 -16.50
C LEU A 30 6.79 10.42 -16.76
N GLN A 31 6.98 9.44 -17.64
CA GLN A 31 5.97 8.40 -17.88
C GLN A 31 5.63 7.62 -16.60
N ARG A 32 6.60 7.33 -15.73
CA ARG A 32 6.35 6.62 -14.46
C ARG A 32 5.52 7.44 -13.48
N LEU A 33 5.79 8.74 -13.37
CA LEU A 33 5.05 9.66 -12.49
C LEU A 33 3.63 9.91 -13.02
N ALA A 34 3.49 10.16 -14.32
CA ALA A 34 2.19 10.30 -14.99
C ALA A 34 1.36 9.01 -14.90
N ASN A 35 2.01 7.84 -14.96
CA ASN A 35 1.34 6.57 -14.77
C ASN A 35 0.80 6.40 -13.34
N GLY A 36 1.59 6.74 -12.31
CA GLY A 36 1.15 6.71 -10.92
C GLY A 36 -0.01 7.65 -10.64
N LEU A 37 0.10 8.92 -11.06
CA LEU A 37 -0.95 9.94 -10.92
C LEU A 37 -2.26 9.52 -11.60
N TRP A 38 -2.18 8.85 -12.75
CA TRP A 38 -3.38 8.40 -13.43
C TRP A 38 -4.11 7.29 -12.72
N TRP A 39 -3.38 6.32 -12.16
CA TRP A 39 -4.02 5.28 -11.35
C TRP A 39 -4.71 5.87 -10.13
N VAL A 40 -4.11 6.90 -9.51
CA VAL A 40 -4.75 7.65 -8.42
C VAL A 40 -6.04 8.33 -8.89
N ILE A 41 -6.02 9.01 -10.04
CA ILE A 41 -7.21 9.67 -10.60
C ILE A 41 -8.30 8.66 -10.95
N LEU A 42 -7.97 7.51 -11.55
CA LEU A 42 -8.95 6.47 -11.86
C LEU A 42 -9.55 5.83 -10.61
N VAL A 43 -8.74 5.64 -9.56
CA VAL A 43 -9.23 5.19 -8.25
C VAL A 43 -10.19 6.21 -7.66
N ILE A 44 -9.86 7.50 -7.69
CA ILE A 44 -10.72 8.58 -7.19
C ILE A 44 -12.02 8.69 -8.01
N ILE A 45 -11.96 8.61 -9.34
CA ILE A 45 -13.15 8.69 -10.19
C ILE A 45 -14.04 7.45 -10.02
N GLY A 46 -13.46 6.25 -10.00
CA GLY A 46 -14.19 5.03 -9.68
C GLY A 46 -14.80 5.08 -8.29
N TRP A 47 -14.10 5.69 -7.35
CA TRP A 47 -14.56 5.91 -5.99
C TRP A 47 -15.82 6.79 -5.89
N TYR A 48 -15.75 8.00 -6.45
CA TYR A 48 -16.90 8.90 -6.49
C TYR A 48 -18.05 8.33 -7.32
N GLY A 49 -17.76 7.53 -8.34
CA GLY A 49 -18.77 6.78 -9.10
C GLY A 49 -19.53 5.75 -8.24
N LEU A 50 -18.82 5.02 -7.37
CA LEU A 50 -19.44 4.08 -6.43
C LEU A 50 -20.29 4.79 -5.38
N GLN A 51 -19.82 5.92 -4.81
CA GLN A 51 -20.62 6.73 -3.88
C GLN A 51 -21.91 7.26 -4.54
N ALA A 52 -21.84 7.66 -5.81
CA ALA A 52 -23.01 8.13 -6.56
C ALA A 52 -24.06 7.03 -6.79
N THR A 53 -23.64 5.76 -6.90
CA THR A 53 -24.57 4.62 -6.95
C THR A 53 -25.21 4.30 -5.60
N HIS A 54 -24.54 4.64 -4.50
CA HIS A 54 -25.04 4.43 -3.14
C HIS A 54 -26.22 5.36 -2.78
N LEU A 55 -26.28 6.54 -3.39
CA LEU A 55 -27.44 7.44 -3.31
C LEU A 55 -28.62 6.98 -4.19
N ALA A 56 -28.39 6.07 -5.14
CA ALA A 56 -29.35 5.71 -6.18
C ALA A 56 -30.04 4.35 -5.98
N SER A 57 -29.52 3.45 -5.13
CA SER A 57 -30.07 2.09 -5.07
C SER A 57 -29.90 1.37 -3.72
N LEU A 58 -30.93 1.42 -2.87
CA LEU A 58 -31.45 0.25 -2.13
C LEU A 58 -32.96 0.49 -1.84
N PRO A 59 -33.90 -0.26 -2.46
CA PRO A 59 -35.31 -0.14 -2.13
C PRO A 59 -35.56 -0.62 -0.69
N GLY A 60 -36.05 0.25 0.19
CA GLY A 60 -36.53 -0.12 1.54
C GLY A 60 -35.54 0.03 2.70
N ARG A 61 -34.36 0.64 2.50
CA ARG A 61 -33.54 1.18 3.60
C ARG A 61 -33.28 2.65 3.37
N ASP A 62 -33.77 3.49 4.27
CA ASP A 62 -33.62 4.95 4.19
C ASP A 62 -32.17 5.41 4.40
N HIS A 63 -31.31 4.54 4.95
CA HIS A 63 -29.91 4.83 5.27
C HIS A 63 -28.98 3.64 4.93
N PRO A 64 -27.75 3.91 4.45
CA PRO A 64 -26.74 2.87 4.21
C PRO A 64 -26.23 2.27 5.52
N THR A 65 -25.83 0.99 5.48
CA THR A 65 -25.35 0.27 6.67
C THR A 65 -24.01 0.80 7.16
N TYR A 66 -23.72 0.64 8.46
CA TYR A 66 -22.42 1.00 9.02
C TYR A 66 -21.24 0.31 8.30
N LEU A 67 -21.43 -0.96 7.90
CA LEU A 67 -20.42 -1.68 7.10
C LEU A 67 -20.14 -1.00 5.76
N THR A 68 -21.18 -0.46 5.12
CA THR A 68 -21.00 0.27 3.86
C THR A 68 -20.08 1.45 4.10
N TYR A 69 -20.40 2.31 5.07
CA TYR A 69 -19.56 3.47 5.36
C TYR A 69 -18.12 3.04 5.67
N LEU A 70 -17.95 1.97 6.46
CA LEU A 70 -16.65 1.42 6.79
C LEU A 70 -15.83 1.04 5.55
N MET A 71 -16.45 0.30 4.63
CA MET A 71 -15.81 -0.10 3.37
C MET A 71 -15.60 1.10 2.46
N GLU A 72 -16.52 2.06 2.50
CA GLU A 72 -16.45 3.31 1.77
C GLU A 72 -15.14 4.02 2.15
N TRP A 73 -15.03 4.61 3.32
CA TRP A 73 -13.85 5.45 3.59
C TRP A 73 -12.50 4.67 3.57
N SER A 74 -12.49 3.36 3.86
CA SER A 74 -11.25 2.59 4.02
C SER A 74 -10.65 2.00 2.74
N LEU A 75 -11.47 1.54 1.79
CA LEU A 75 -10.99 0.87 0.58
C LEU A 75 -10.04 1.74 -0.27
N PRO A 76 -10.29 3.04 -0.51
CA PRO A 76 -9.38 3.88 -1.29
C PRO A 76 -7.99 3.98 -0.67
N ILE A 77 -7.97 4.09 0.66
CA ILE A 77 -6.74 4.22 1.42
C ILE A 77 -5.95 2.91 1.33
N LEU A 78 -6.61 1.76 1.51
CA LEU A 78 -6.00 0.44 1.35
C LEU A 78 -5.47 0.24 -0.07
N MET A 79 -6.23 0.61 -1.10
CA MET A 79 -5.79 0.53 -2.49
C MET A 79 -4.55 1.38 -2.74
N LEU A 80 -4.50 2.60 -2.20
CA LEU A 80 -3.35 3.49 -2.31
C LEU A 80 -2.12 2.93 -1.58
N GLN A 81 -2.30 2.40 -0.38
CA GLN A 81 -1.24 1.74 0.38
C GLN A 81 -0.66 0.54 -0.37
N TRP A 82 -1.50 -0.28 -1.02
CA TRP A 82 -1.05 -1.38 -1.86
C TRP A 82 -0.35 -0.91 -3.13
N LEU A 83 -0.81 0.19 -3.74
CA LEU A 83 -0.15 0.77 -4.92
C LEU A 83 1.28 1.24 -4.61
N ILE A 84 1.49 1.86 -3.45
CA ILE A 84 2.77 2.40 -3.01
C ILE A 84 3.67 1.31 -2.39
N GLY A 85 3.07 0.46 -1.55
CA GLY A 85 3.74 -0.41 -0.58
C GLY A 85 3.71 -1.90 -0.90
N ARG A 86 3.35 -2.30 -2.13
CA ARG A 86 3.09 -3.71 -2.48
C ARG A 86 4.15 -4.68 -1.98
N GLN A 87 5.43 -4.40 -2.26
CA GLN A 87 6.53 -5.28 -1.88
C GLN A 87 6.72 -5.38 -0.35
N PRO A 88 6.96 -4.28 0.39
CA PRO A 88 7.19 -4.38 1.83
C PRO A 88 5.97 -4.94 2.58
N ILE A 89 4.74 -4.62 2.16
CA ILE A 89 3.52 -5.20 2.73
C ILE A 89 3.48 -6.72 2.50
N TRP A 90 3.77 -7.16 1.27
CA TRP A 90 3.74 -8.59 0.95
C TRP A 90 4.77 -9.40 1.75
N TYR A 91 5.98 -8.87 1.94
CA TYR A 91 7.01 -9.51 2.77
C TYR A 91 6.60 -9.60 4.24
N ALA A 92 5.86 -8.62 4.74
CA ALA A 92 5.38 -8.57 6.12
C ALA A 92 4.01 -9.24 6.34
N ARG A 93 3.40 -9.89 5.32
CA ARG A 93 1.99 -10.32 5.35
C ARG A 93 1.62 -11.23 6.54
N GLN A 94 2.53 -12.11 6.98
CA GLN A 94 2.27 -13.01 8.10
C GLN A 94 2.22 -12.23 9.42
N SER A 95 3.23 -11.40 9.67
CA SER A 95 3.28 -10.52 10.85
C SER A 95 2.11 -9.54 10.85
N LEU A 96 1.75 -9.00 9.69
CA LEU A 96 0.61 -8.12 9.51
C LEU A 96 -0.70 -8.84 9.86
N ALA A 97 -0.91 -10.07 9.34
CA ALA A 97 -2.09 -10.86 9.65
C ALA A 97 -2.18 -11.18 11.15
N MET A 98 -1.08 -11.60 11.78
CA MET A 98 -1.06 -11.88 13.22
C MET A 98 -1.36 -10.63 14.06
N LEU A 99 -0.78 -9.49 13.70
CA LEU A 99 -1.04 -8.22 14.37
C LEU A 99 -2.50 -7.81 14.24
N VAL A 100 -3.05 -7.84 13.03
CA VAL A 100 -4.45 -7.47 12.76
C VAL A 100 -5.40 -8.38 13.51
N LEU A 101 -5.19 -9.70 13.45
CA LEU A 101 -6.03 -10.66 14.17
C LEU A 101 -5.92 -10.50 15.70
N GLY A 102 -4.71 -10.31 16.22
CA GLY A 102 -4.48 -10.12 17.65
C GLY A 102 -5.11 -8.84 18.19
N VAL A 103 -4.90 -7.72 17.51
CA VAL A 103 -5.44 -6.42 17.92
C VAL A 103 -6.95 -6.35 17.73
N ALA A 104 -7.47 -6.80 16.58
CA ALA A 104 -8.92 -6.86 16.35
C ALA A 104 -9.60 -7.75 17.40
N GLY A 105 -9.06 -8.94 17.67
CA GLY A 105 -9.59 -9.83 18.69
C GLY A 105 -9.57 -9.21 20.09
N TRP A 106 -8.48 -8.54 20.47
CA TRP A 106 -8.39 -7.86 21.76
C TRP A 106 -9.44 -6.75 21.91
N PHE A 107 -9.58 -5.88 20.90
CA PHE A 107 -10.57 -4.80 20.95
C PHE A 107 -12.00 -5.32 20.90
N THR A 108 -12.29 -6.33 20.08
CA THR A 108 -13.61 -6.98 20.08
C THR A 108 -13.95 -7.55 21.46
N LEU A 109 -12.99 -8.18 22.16
CA LEU A 109 -13.24 -8.68 23.52
C LEU A 109 -13.47 -7.55 24.53
N ALA A 110 -12.68 -6.47 24.46
CA ALA A 110 -12.88 -5.31 25.32
C ALA A 110 -14.25 -4.67 25.08
N ASP A 111 -14.67 -4.61 23.82
CA ASP A 111 -15.93 -4.04 23.39
C ASP A 111 -17.13 -4.92 23.83
N ALA A 112 -16.99 -6.24 23.73
CA ALA A 112 -17.94 -7.22 24.26
C ALA A 112 -18.17 -7.03 25.76
N LEU A 113 -17.09 -6.83 26.52
CA LEU A 113 -17.17 -6.58 27.96
C LEU A 113 -17.85 -5.24 28.27
N ALA A 114 -17.56 -4.21 27.48
CA ALA A 114 -18.16 -2.89 27.66
C ALA A 114 -19.68 -2.90 27.38
N LEU A 115 -20.12 -3.62 26.35
CA LEU A 115 -21.54 -3.85 26.06
C LEU A 115 -22.21 -4.67 27.16
N TYR A 116 -21.56 -5.73 27.65
CA TYR A 116 -22.09 -6.56 28.75
C TYR A 116 -22.24 -5.75 30.05
N ALA A 117 -21.27 -4.89 30.36
CA ALA A 117 -21.31 -4.02 31.52
C ALA A 117 -22.27 -2.83 31.38
N GLY A 118 -22.88 -2.63 30.20
CA GLY A 118 -23.77 -1.50 29.92
C GLY A 118 -23.05 -0.15 29.94
N ILE A 119 -21.73 -0.12 29.76
CA ILE A 119 -20.93 1.11 29.71
C ILE A 119 -21.33 1.94 28.49
N TRP A 120 -21.67 1.26 27.39
CA TRP A 120 -22.15 1.87 26.17
C TRP A 120 -23.14 0.96 25.46
N SER A 121 -23.94 1.51 24.54
CA SER A 121 -24.97 0.79 23.81
C SER A 121 -24.94 1.16 22.32
N LEU A 122 -25.17 0.16 21.47
CA LEU A 122 -25.22 0.33 20.02
C LEU A 122 -26.64 0.63 19.54
N ALA A 123 -26.78 1.59 18.62
CA ALA A 123 -28.02 1.80 17.90
C ALA A 123 -28.22 0.67 16.88
N THR A 124 -29.20 -0.21 17.11
CA THR A 124 -29.48 -1.40 16.30
C THR A 124 -29.97 -1.14 14.88
N ARG A 125 -30.21 0.13 14.51
CA ARG A 125 -30.83 0.50 13.23
C ARG A 125 -29.89 0.37 12.02
N ASP A 126 -28.57 0.43 12.23
CA ASP A 126 -27.59 0.55 11.13
C ASP A 126 -26.62 -0.64 11.01
N VAL A 127 -26.78 -1.66 11.87
CA VAL A 127 -26.01 -2.90 11.85
C VAL A 127 -26.73 -3.99 11.04
N MET A 128 -25.95 -4.86 10.40
CA MET A 128 -26.39 -5.90 9.47
C MET A 128 -27.04 -7.10 10.20
N GLY A 129 -26.96 -7.13 11.53
CA GLY A 129 -27.59 -8.14 12.39
C GLY A 129 -26.76 -9.41 12.60
N LEU A 130 -25.49 -9.41 12.20
CA LEU A 130 -24.54 -10.50 12.45
C LEU A 130 -23.67 -10.15 13.66
N TYR A 131 -23.54 -11.09 14.60
CA TYR A 131 -22.85 -10.87 15.86
C TYR A 131 -21.81 -11.94 16.15
N LEU A 132 -20.68 -11.53 16.71
CA LEU A 132 -19.71 -12.39 17.35
C LEU A 132 -19.91 -12.27 18.87
N GLY A 133 -20.65 -13.22 19.44
CA GLY A 133 -21.14 -13.09 20.82
C GLY A 133 -22.18 -11.98 20.91
N ASN A 134 -21.88 -10.91 21.65
CA ASN A 134 -22.73 -9.72 21.80
C ASN A 134 -22.26 -8.51 20.98
N VAL A 135 -21.15 -8.63 20.23
CA VAL A 135 -20.57 -7.54 19.42
C VAL A 135 -20.95 -7.72 17.95
N PRO A 136 -21.43 -6.69 17.24
CA PRO A 136 -21.66 -6.77 15.80
C PRO A 136 -20.37 -7.11 15.04
N ILE A 137 -20.47 -7.88 13.96
CA ILE A 137 -19.30 -8.25 13.16
C ILE A 137 -18.60 -7.01 12.55
N GLU A 138 -19.35 -5.95 12.29
CA GLU A 138 -18.87 -4.70 11.74
C GLU A 138 -17.87 -4.00 12.65
N GLU A 139 -18.04 -4.07 13.97
CA GLU A 139 -17.10 -3.50 14.95
C GLU A 139 -15.77 -4.27 14.92
N THR A 140 -15.85 -5.60 14.81
CA THR A 140 -14.66 -6.45 14.66
C THR A 140 -13.91 -6.13 13.35
N LEU A 141 -14.66 -5.91 12.26
CA LEU A 141 -14.09 -5.47 10.99
C LEU A 141 -13.50 -4.07 11.10
N PHE A 142 -14.13 -3.15 11.83
CA PHE A 142 -13.62 -1.80 12.06
C PHE A 142 -12.25 -1.84 12.75
N PHE A 143 -12.14 -2.56 13.87
CA PHE A 143 -10.86 -2.72 14.57
C PHE A 143 -9.79 -3.34 13.67
N GLY A 144 -10.17 -4.36 12.89
CA GLY A 144 -9.27 -5.00 11.92
C GLY A 144 -8.79 -4.06 10.83
N ILE A 145 -9.70 -3.31 10.19
CA ILE A 145 -9.40 -2.38 9.09
C ILE A 145 -8.54 -1.22 9.57
N VAL A 146 -8.87 -0.59 10.70
CA VAL A 146 -8.07 0.51 11.25
C VAL A 146 -6.67 0.02 11.62
N THR A 147 -6.56 -1.15 12.27
CA THR A 147 -5.26 -1.76 12.57
C THR A 147 -4.46 -2.03 11.30
N LEU A 148 -5.12 -2.57 10.27
CA LEU A 148 -4.50 -2.86 8.98
C LEU A 148 -3.97 -1.58 8.32
N LEU A 149 -4.75 -0.50 8.30
CA LEU A 149 -4.37 0.80 7.76
C LEU A 149 -3.14 1.39 8.47
N VAL A 150 -3.14 1.35 9.80
CA VAL A 150 -2.02 1.86 10.61
C VAL A 150 -0.77 1.01 10.38
N ALA A 151 -0.89 -0.30 10.47
CA ALA A 151 0.23 -1.22 10.31
C ALA A 151 0.85 -1.16 8.90
N GLN A 152 0.03 -1.11 7.85
CA GLN A 152 0.53 -0.92 6.48
C GLN A 152 1.29 0.40 6.32
N THR A 153 0.76 1.48 6.89
CA THR A 153 1.43 2.80 6.87
C THR A 153 2.80 2.72 7.55
N SER A 154 2.88 2.11 8.74
CA SER A 154 4.14 1.94 9.47
C SER A 154 5.15 1.10 8.68
N ILE A 155 4.71 0.01 8.03
CA ILE A 155 5.57 -0.84 7.19
C ILE A 155 6.11 -0.04 6.00
N ILE A 156 5.25 0.71 5.31
CA ILE A 156 5.67 1.55 4.17
C ILE A 156 6.72 2.57 4.62
N LEU A 157 6.45 3.34 5.67
CA LEU A 157 7.34 4.39 6.16
C LEU A 157 8.70 3.83 6.61
N THR A 158 8.69 2.75 7.40
CA THR A 158 9.94 2.14 7.88
C THR A 158 10.77 1.54 6.75
N SER A 159 10.13 0.89 5.77
CA SER A 159 10.81 0.37 4.58
C SER A 159 11.43 1.49 3.73
N TRP A 160 10.73 2.62 3.61
CA TRP A 160 11.22 3.80 2.91
C TRP A 160 12.48 4.35 3.59
N HIS A 161 12.44 4.55 4.91
CA HIS A 161 13.61 5.01 5.68
C HIS A 161 14.81 4.05 5.59
N ALA A 162 14.56 2.74 5.64
CA ALA A 162 15.62 1.73 5.48
C ALA A 162 16.29 1.83 4.11
N SER A 163 15.51 2.00 3.04
CA SER A 163 16.05 2.13 1.68
C SER A 163 16.90 3.39 1.51
N GLN A 164 16.47 4.54 2.06
CA GLN A 164 17.25 5.78 2.03
C GLN A 164 18.60 5.63 2.75
N ARG A 165 18.63 4.95 3.90
CA ARG A 165 19.87 4.70 4.65
C ARG A 165 20.85 3.82 3.88
N SER A 166 20.35 2.83 3.13
CA SER A 166 21.20 1.99 2.29
C SER A 166 21.83 2.77 1.14
N LEU A 167 21.10 3.72 0.55
CA LEU A 167 21.58 4.57 -0.54
C LEU A 167 22.61 5.60 -0.06
N THR A 168 22.41 6.20 1.12
CA THR A 168 23.39 7.14 1.69
C THR A 168 24.68 6.45 2.08
N LEU A 169 24.61 5.30 2.76
CA LEU A 169 25.80 4.51 3.08
C LEU A 169 26.51 4.05 1.81
N GLY A 170 25.79 3.50 0.82
CA GLY A 170 26.37 3.11 -0.46
C GLY A 170 27.08 4.26 -1.18
N ALA A 171 26.49 5.46 -1.18
CA ALA A 171 27.08 6.68 -1.75
C ALA A 171 28.32 7.14 -0.97
N GLN A 172 28.37 6.93 0.35
CA GLN A 172 29.53 7.25 1.20
C GLN A 172 30.69 6.27 1.01
N TRP A 173 30.39 4.98 0.86
CA TRP A 173 31.41 3.94 0.70
C TRP A 173 32.02 3.90 -0.70
N HIS A 174 31.27 4.26 -1.76
CA HIS A 174 31.78 4.21 -3.14
C HIS A 174 33.05 5.07 -3.39
N PRO A 175 33.18 6.32 -2.89
CA PRO A 175 34.40 7.11 -3.04
C PRO A 175 35.53 6.67 -2.09
N LEU A 176 35.20 6.19 -0.89
CA LEU A 176 36.21 5.69 0.06
C LEU A 176 36.83 4.37 -0.39
N LEU A 177 36.02 3.42 -0.86
CA LEU A 177 36.50 2.19 -1.48
C LEU A 177 37.30 2.48 -2.74
N ARG A 178 36.87 3.44 -3.59
CA ARG A 178 37.70 3.89 -4.72
C ARG A 178 39.05 4.43 -4.27
N ARG A 179 39.10 5.23 -3.19
CA ARG A 179 40.35 5.77 -2.64
C ARG A 179 41.26 4.66 -2.10
N ILE A 180 40.72 3.76 -1.28
CA ILE A 180 41.50 2.65 -0.71
C ILE A 180 42.01 1.72 -1.83
N LEU A 181 41.16 1.39 -2.80
CA LEU A 181 41.56 0.58 -3.96
C LEU A 181 42.54 1.32 -4.88
N SER A 182 42.43 2.65 -5.03
CA SER A 182 43.42 3.44 -5.78
C SER A 182 44.75 3.53 -5.04
N ASP A 183 44.73 3.69 -3.72
CA ASP A 183 45.92 3.83 -2.89
C ASP A 183 46.69 2.51 -2.80
N THR A 184 45.98 1.38 -2.67
CA THR A 184 46.56 0.03 -2.72
C THR A 184 47.12 -0.32 -4.11
N ALA A 185 46.47 0.13 -5.19
CA ALA A 185 47.01 -0.01 -6.56
C ALA A 185 48.30 0.80 -6.79
N HIS A 186 48.42 1.98 -6.15
CA HIS A 186 49.65 2.78 -6.20
C HIS A 186 50.78 2.15 -5.36
N ALA A 187 50.45 1.55 -4.22
CA ALA A 187 51.43 0.90 -3.34
C ALA A 187 51.98 -0.43 -3.88
N THR A 188 51.23 -1.13 -4.73
CA THR A 188 51.62 -2.46 -5.26
C THR A 188 52.08 -2.43 -6.71
N GLY A 189 51.96 -1.29 -7.42
CA GLY A 189 52.31 -1.18 -8.84
C GLY A 189 51.40 -1.98 -9.78
N ILE A 190 50.33 -2.59 -9.25
CA ILE A 190 49.37 -3.38 -10.01
C ILE A 190 48.26 -2.44 -10.48
N LYS A 191 48.23 -2.14 -11.78
CA LYS A 191 47.10 -1.41 -12.38
C LYS A 191 45.84 -2.28 -12.28
N PRO A 192 44.71 -1.74 -11.78
CA PRO A 192 43.45 -2.47 -11.79
C PRO A 192 43.03 -2.70 -13.24
N ASP A 193 42.85 -3.96 -13.60
CA ASP A 193 42.29 -4.37 -14.87
C ASP A 193 40.84 -3.91 -14.97
N ARG A 194 40.45 -3.50 -16.19
CA ARG A 194 39.25 -2.69 -16.43
C ARG A 194 37.93 -3.46 -16.27
N TYR A 195 37.98 -4.73 -15.86
CA TYR A 195 36.81 -5.58 -15.67
C TYR A 195 37.04 -6.49 -14.46
N GLY A 196 36.29 -6.22 -13.39
CA GLY A 196 36.33 -7.06 -12.19
C GLY A 196 35.87 -8.49 -12.50
N GLY A 197 36.73 -9.45 -12.17
CA GLY A 197 36.40 -10.86 -12.12
C GLY A 197 37.64 -11.72 -12.31
N HIS A 198 37.98 -12.48 -11.27
CA HIS A 198 39.03 -13.51 -11.21
C HIS A 198 40.42 -13.07 -10.73
N LEU A 199 40.54 -12.98 -9.40
CA LEU A 199 41.78 -13.27 -8.68
C LEU A 199 42.25 -14.71 -8.99
N PHE A 200 43.06 -14.90 -10.04
CA PHE A 200 43.83 -16.13 -10.22
C PHE A 200 45.20 -15.95 -9.57
N VAL A 201 45.38 -16.53 -8.38
CA VAL A 201 46.69 -16.72 -7.74
C VAL A 201 47.43 -17.81 -8.52
N ARG A 202 48.40 -17.41 -9.35
CA ARG A 202 49.32 -18.33 -10.03
C ARG A 202 50.30 -18.86 -8.98
N ARG A 203 50.11 -20.09 -8.48
CA ARG A 203 51.15 -20.81 -7.72
C ARG A 203 52.30 -21.14 -8.69
N ASN A 204 53.49 -20.64 -8.38
CA ASN A 204 54.70 -21.06 -9.07
C ASN A 204 54.98 -22.53 -8.75
N ALA A 205 55.32 -23.26 -9.80
CA ALA A 205 55.88 -24.60 -9.73
C ALA A 205 57.28 -24.55 -9.11
N SER A 206 57.54 -25.49 -8.22
CA SER A 206 58.86 -26.06 -7.94
C SER A 206 58.64 -27.51 -7.52
#